data_AF-A0A8H6YQF4-F1
#
_entry.id   AF-A0A8H6YQF4-F1
#
_cell.length_a   1.000
_cell.length_b   1.000
_cell.length_c   1.000
_cell.angle_alpha   90.00
_cell.angle_beta   90.00
_cell.angle_gamma   90.00
#
_symmetry.space_group_name_H-M   'P 1'
#
loop_
_entity.id
_entity.type
_entity.pdbx_description
1 polymer ?
#
loop_
_entity_poly.entity_id
_entity_poly.type
_entity_poly.pdbx_seq_one_letter_code
_entity_poly.pdbx_strand_id
1 'polypeptide(L)'
;MFSRLCHLCTIVLLSLSAVIAARYPSFGTIQTTKSAGVLNAVINNTFSPINLFDQHVMADLGNLIEELQANDTDVRVVVFSSGNKDFFFPHIDSNSLLPGYESPLPKFDPGNPNLSFPVALVWNITQLPQATIAVIEGRVRGIGNEFIMSCDMRFASKSPSVEFAQIETSLGRTTGAGGAMYLAHEIGRGRTFEYVLSSKNADAVTAAQIGWINQAFDTSTELHDYVQKLAARIALFPAQGIIATKKGINAVSRPPIDVLIQLAQNAYAELTQTPIGRDLTNKWLRVTNNQSLSAVELNYGDGEDIIELLP
;
A
#
# COMPACT_ATOMS: atom_id res chain seq x y z
N MET A 1 48.30 -40.29 -42.38
CA MET A 1 47.73 -41.42 -41.60
C MET A 1 46.80 -40.81 -40.57
N PHE A 2 45.49 -40.76 -40.84
CA PHE A 2 44.50 -41.75 -40.35
C PHE A 2 44.61 -41.94 -38.82
N SER A 3 43.58 -41.79 -37.98
CA SER A 3 42.16 -41.47 -38.15
C SER A 3 41.51 -41.46 -36.75
N ARG A 4 40.41 -40.68 -36.59
CA ARG A 4 39.17 -41.03 -35.84
C ARG A 4 39.31 -41.39 -34.34
N LEU A 5 38.46 -41.00 -33.38
CA LEU A 5 37.02 -40.77 -33.33
C LEU A 5 36.74 -40.28 -31.89
N CYS A 6 35.99 -39.21 -31.65
CA CYS A 6 34.97 -39.17 -30.57
C CYS A 6 34.13 -37.88 -30.68
N HIS A 7 33.01 -37.99 -31.38
CA HIS A 7 31.85 -37.14 -31.14
C HIS A 7 31.12 -37.71 -29.91
N LEU A 8 30.87 -36.87 -28.90
CA LEU A 8 29.67 -36.80 -28.03
C LEU A 8 30.08 -36.23 -26.66
N CYS A 9 29.79 -34.95 -26.44
CA CYS A 9 29.25 -34.43 -25.18
C CYS A 9 28.90 -32.95 -25.44
N THR A 10 27.62 -32.64 -25.70
CA THR A 10 26.73 -31.97 -24.72
C THR A 10 27.16 -30.52 -24.50
N ILE A 11 26.52 -29.54 -25.14
CA ILE A 11 25.44 -28.71 -24.56
C ILE A 11 25.78 -28.25 -23.13
N VAL A 12 25.53 -26.96 -22.85
CA VAL A 12 25.75 -26.23 -21.59
C VAL A 12 27.08 -25.45 -21.52
N LEU A 13 27.13 -24.37 -22.30
CA LEU A 13 27.88 -23.15 -21.94
C LEU A 13 26.90 -21.95 -21.93
N LEU A 14 25.76 -22.17 -21.27
CA LEU A 14 24.95 -21.13 -20.63
C LEU A 14 25.18 -21.31 -19.12
N SER A 15 26.41 -21.06 -18.66
CA SER A 15 26.72 -21.09 -17.24
C SER A 15 26.12 -19.85 -16.59
N LEU A 16 24.96 -20.04 -15.99
CA LEU A 16 24.39 -19.32 -14.85
C LEU A 16 25.11 -18.01 -14.53
N SER A 17 24.56 -16.89 -15.00
CA SER A 17 24.59 -15.66 -14.21
C SER A 17 23.65 -15.87 -13.02
N ALA A 18 24.10 -16.67 -12.05
CA ALA A 18 23.49 -16.72 -10.73
C ALA A 18 23.79 -15.37 -10.08
N VAL A 19 22.96 -14.37 -10.39
CA VAL A 19 22.80 -13.19 -9.55
C VAL A 19 22.40 -13.76 -8.20
N ILE A 20 23.34 -13.76 -7.25
CA ILE A 20 23.03 -14.04 -5.86
C ILE A 20 22.05 -12.93 -5.46
N ALA A 21 20.76 -13.25 -5.44
CA ALA A 21 19.75 -12.41 -4.84
C ALA A 21 20.15 -12.30 -3.37
N ALA A 22 20.80 -11.20 -2.98
CA ALA A 22 21.04 -10.90 -1.58
C ALA A 22 19.66 -10.84 -0.92
N ARG A 23 19.36 -11.82 -0.07
CA ARG A 23 18.07 -11.91 0.62
C ARG A 23 18.00 -10.74 1.58
N TYR A 24 17.17 -9.74 1.24
CA TYR A 24 16.76 -8.70 2.18
C TYR A 24 16.03 -9.38 3.36
N PRO A 25 16.06 -8.81 4.58
CA PRO A 25 15.44 -9.44 5.74
C PRO A 25 13.99 -9.80 5.47
N SER A 26 13.62 -11.06 5.74
CA SER A 26 12.21 -11.43 5.73
C SER A 26 11.60 -10.99 7.06
N PHE A 27 10.56 -10.18 6.97
CA PHE A 27 9.77 -9.79 8.12
C PHE A 27 8.62 -10.80 8.31
N GLY A 28 7.90 -10.74 9.44
CA GLY A 28 6.85 -11.70 9.73
C GLY A 28 5.72 -11.69 8.69
N THR A 29 5.29 -10.49 8.32
CA THR A 29 4.17 -10.19 7.42
C THR A 29 4.62 -9.67 6.05
N ILE A 30 5.91 -9.42 5.83
CA ILE A 30 6.45 -8.91 4.56
C ILE A 30 7.58 -9.80 4.06
N GLN A 31 7.36 -10.48 2.94
CA GLN A 31 8.40 -11.25 2.25
C GLN A 31 9.11 -10.39 1.22
N THR A 32 10.42 -10.28 1.33
CA THR A 32 11.23 -9.45 0.45
C THR A 32 12.14 -10.25 -0.47
N THR A 33 12.23 -9.85 -1.74
CA THR A 33 13.23 -10.37 -2.70
C THR A 33 13.89 -9.23 -3.46
N LYS A 34 15.23 -9.14 -3.37
CA LYS A 34 16.03 -8.12 -4.07
C LYS A 34 16.70 -8.73 -5.30
N SER A 35 16.55 -8.08 -6.45
CA SER A 35 17.29 -8.42 -7.67
C SER A 35 17.51 -7.19 -8.54
N ALA A 36 18.74 -7.00 -9.02
CA ALA A 36 19.12 -5.93 -9.96
C ALA A 36 18.61 -4.52 -9.58
N GLY A 37 18.70 -4.16 -8.30
CA GLY A 37 18.25 -2.86 -7.78
C GLY A 37 16.74 -2.70 -7.58
N VAL A 38 15.97 -3.77 -7.75
CA VAL A 38 14.53 -3.83 -7.45
C VAL A 38 14.30 -4.69 -6.22
N LEU A 39 13.57 -4.16 -5.23
CA LEU A 39 13.10 -4.88 -4.06
C LEU A 39 11.61 -5.16 -4.20
N ASN A 40 11.20 -6.41 -4.34
CA ASN A 40 9.80 -6.80 -4.25
C ASN A 40 9.46 -7.08 -2.79
N ALA A 41 8.47 -6.38 -2.24
CA ALA A 41 7.95 -6.53 -0.89
C ALA A 41 6.50 -7.03 -0.96
N VAL A 42 6.33 -8.33 -0.77
CA VAL A 42 5.01 -8.99 -0.78
C VAL A 42 4.46 -8.99 0.63
N ILE A 43 3.34 -8.32 0.82
CA ILE A 43 2.66 -8.19 2.11
C ILE A 43 1.67 -9.35 2.25
N ASN A 44 1.86 -10.18 3.24
CA ASN A 44 0.99 -11.30 3.56
C ASN A 44 0.87 -11.42 5.08
N ASN A 45 -0.10 -10.71 5.65
CA ASN A 45 -0.40 -10.73 7.07
C ASN A 45 -1.16 -12.00 7.44
N THR A 46 -0.44 -13.03 7.88
CA THR A 46 -1.03 -14.30 8.32
C THR A 46 -1.75 -14.20 9.68
N PHE A 47 -1.61 -13.08 10.40
CA PHE A 47 -2.37 -12.80 11.63
C PHE A 47 -3.78 -12.27 11.36
N SER A 48 -4.09 -11.96 10.10
CA SER A 48 -5.40 -11.47 9.67
C SER A 48 -5.95 -12.30 8.50
N PRO A 49 -7.22 -12.71 8.53
CA PRO A 49 -7.84 -13.45 7.41
C PRO A 49 -7.99 -12.59 6.14
N ILE A 50 -7.94 -11.26 6.27
CA ILE A 50 -8.22 -10.30 5.19
C ILE A 50 -7.07 -9.31 4.96
N ASN A 51 -5.88 -9.60 5.47
CA ASN A 51 -4.70 -8.75 5.31
C ASN A 51 -4.86 -7.35 5.94
N LEU A 52 -5.37 -7.25 7.17
CA LEU A 52 -5.52 -5.97 7.89
C LEU A 52 -4.20 -5.21 8.02
N PHE A 53 -4.27 -3.88 7.99
CA PHE A 53 -3.18 -3.01 8.42
C PHE A 53 -3.17 -2.95 9.95
N ASP A 54 -2.60 -3.99 10.56
CA ASP A 54 -2.53 -4.19 12.02
C ASP A 54 -1.12 -3.90 12.55
N GLN A 55 -0.94 -4.11 13.86
CA GLN A 55 0.34 -3.90 14.53
C GLN A 55 1.51 -4.75 14.00
N HIS A 56 1.24 -5.95 13.48
CA HIS A 56 2.29 -6.83 12.95
C HIS A 56 2.82 -6.29 11.62
N VAL A 57 1.90 -5.92 10.72
CA VAL A 57 2.23 -5.24 9.46
C VAL A 57 2.92 -3.91 9.74
N MET A 58 2.40 -3.13 10.68
CA MET A 58 2.97 -1.85 11.06
C MET A 58 4.41 -1.99 11.61
N ALA A 59 4.69 -3.03 12.40
CA ALA A 59 6.04 -3.32 12.89
C ALA A 59 7.01 -3.65 11.76
N ASP A 60 6.62 -4.58 10.90
CA ASP A 60 7.45 -5.05 9.81
C ASP A 60 7.68 -3.96 8.76
N LEU A 61 6.65 -3.14 8.49
CA LEU A 61 6.75 -2.00 7.60
C LEU A 61 7.68 -0.92 8.17
N GLY A 62 7.62 -0.65 9.48
CA GLY A 62 8.53 0.28 10.15
C GLY A 62 9.99 -0.15 10.01
N ASN A 63 10.28 -1.44 10.25
CA ASN A 63 11.63 -1.99 10.07
C ASN A 63 12.10 -1.89 8.61
N LEU A 64 11.25 -2.25 7.65
CA LEU A 64 11.56 -2.12 6.22
C LEU A 64 11.84 -0.67 5.82
N ILE A 65 11.05 0.28 6.31
CA ILE A 65 11.25 1.72 6.05
C ILE A 65 12.60 2.17 6.61
N GLU A 66 12.94 1.80 7.84
CA GLU A 66 14.22 2.16 8.46
C GLU A 66 15.41 1.62 7.65
N GLU A 67 15.35 0.36 7.22
CA GLU A 67 16.39 -0.24 6.38
C GLU A 67 16.53 0.47 5.02
N LEU A 68 15.41 0.83 4.38
CA LEU A 68 15.41 1.56 3.11
C LEU A 68 15.91 3.01 3.26
N GLN A 69 15.67 3.64 4.42
CA GLN A 69 16.10 5.01 4.72
C GLN A 69 17.57 5.12 5.14
N ALA A 70 18.22 4.01 5.52
CA ALA A 70 19.61 3.96 5.98
C ALA A 70 20.68 4.21 4.88
N ASN A 71 20.36 5.04 3.87
CA ASN A 71 21.13 5.30 2.65
C ASN A 71 21.39 4.05 1.80
N ASP A 72 20.42 3.13 1.73
CA ASP A 72 20.47 2.01 0.79
C ASP A 72 20.39 2.53 -0.66
N THR A 73 21.55 2.68 -1.30
CA THR A 73 21.66 3.04 -2.71
C THR A 73 21.64 1.82 -3.65
N ASP A 74 21.68 0.62 -3.09
CA ASP A 74 21.63 -0.63 -3.87
C ASP A 74 20.20 -0.89 -4.34
N VAL A 75 19.20 -0.55 -3.54
CA VAL A 75 17.79 -0.55 -3.95
C VAL A 75 17.45 0.78 -4.62
N ARG A 76 16.83 0.71 -5.79
CA ARG A 76 16.37 1.86 -6.59
C ARG A 76 14.86 1.93 -6.69
N VAL A 77 14.22 0.76 -6.67
CA VAL A 77 12.78 0.62 -6.79
C VAL A 77 12.30 -0.36 -5.74
N VAL A 78 11.23 -0.01 -5.04
CA VAL A 78 10.49 -0.90 -4.16
C VAL A 78 9.12 -1.16 -4.80
N VAL A 79 8.78 -2.43 -4.99
CA VAL A 79 7.49 -2.87 -5.51
C VAL A 79 6.72 -3.51 -4.36
N PHE A 80 5.64 -2.87 -3.93
CA PHE A 80 4.72 -3.39 -2.93
C PHE A 80 3.57 -4.14 -3.61
N SER A 81 3.31 -5.36 -3.15
CA SER A 81 2.17 -6.17 -3.59
C SER A 81 1.56 -6.92 -2.41
N SER A 82 0.39 -7.51 -2.61
CA SER A 82 -0.25 -8.36 -1.62
C SER A 82 -0.12 -9.83 -1.98
N GLY A 83 0.13 -10.67 -0.98
CA GLY A 83 0.01 -12.13 -1.07
C GLY A 83 -1.40 -12.63 -0.83
N ASN A 84 -2.35 -11.77 -0.44
CA ASN A 84 -3.76 -12.09 -0.30
C ASN A 84 -4.51 -11.84 -1.61
N LYS A 85 -5.32 -12.82 -2.03
CA LYS A 85 -6.03 -12.81 -3.33
C LYS A 85 -7.20 -11.82 -3.42
N ASP A 86 -7.77 -11.41 -2.29
CA ASP A 86 -8.99 -10.60 -2.26
C ASP A 86 -8.71 -9.17 -1.79
N PHE A 87 -7.62 -8.96 -1.04
CA PHE A 87 -7.30 -7.70 -0.36
C PHE A 87 -5.83 -7.31 -0.55
N PHE A 88 -5.60 -6.04 -0.89
CA PHE A 88 -4.31 -5.41 -0.64
C PHE A 88 -4.24 -5.00 0.83
N PHE A 89 -5.10 -4.08 1.24
CA PHE A 89 -5.33 -3.70 2.63
C PHE A 89 -6.79 -3.25 2.72
N PRO A 90 -7.68 -3.99 3.41
CA PRO A 90 -9.09 -3.61 3.49
C PRO A 90 -9.26 -2.32 4.30
N HIS A 91 -8.53 -2.17 5.40
CA HIS A 91 -8.46 -1.00 6.28
C HIS A 91 -7.50 -1.29 7.46
N ILE A 92 -7.43 -0.35 8.42
CA ILE A 92 -6.76 -0.52 9.71
C ILE A 92 -7.45 -1.61 10.55
N ASP A 93 -6.75 -2.29 11.45
CA ASP A 93 -7.42 -3.11 12.46
C ASP A 93 -8.34 -2.22 13.34
N SER A 94 -9.66 -2.33 13.19
CA SER A 94 -10.62 -1.48 13.92
C SER A 94 -10.65 -1.78 15.42
N ASN A 95 -10.14 -2.93 15.88
CA ASN A 95 -9.90 -3.18 17.30
C ASN A 95 -8.90 -2.17 17.88
N SER A 96 -7.93 -1.71 17.08
CA SER A 96 -6.95 -0.69 17.50
C SER A 96 -7.55 0.69 17.78
N LEU A 97 -8.80 0.91 17.36
CA LEU A 97 -9.54 2.15 17.57
C LEU A 97 -10.37 2.15 18.86
N LEU A 98 -10.48 1.00 19.53
CA LEU A 98 -11.25 0.87 20.77
C LEU A 98 -10.47 1.44 21.97
N PRO A 99 -11.16 2.06 22.95
CA PRO A 99 -10.53 2.51 24.18
C PRO A 99 -9.84 1.35 24.92
N GLY A 100 -8.61 1.58 25.37
CA GLY A 100 -7.84 0.59 26.13
C GLY A 100 -7.16 -0.49 25.28
N TYR A 101 -7.20 -0.38 23.95
CA TYR A 101 -6.35 -1.22 23.10
C TYR A 101 -4.88 -0.89 23.35
N GLU A 102 -4.13 -1.87 23.83
CA GLU A 102 -2.68 -1.78 23.98
C GLU A 102 -2.02 -2.46 22.79
N SER A 103 -1.45 -1.66 21.89
CA SER A 103 -0.57 -2.20 20.85
C SER A 103 0.87 -2.21 21.37
N PRO A 104 1.61 -3.32 21.28
CA PRO A 104 3.06 -3.26 21.34
C PRO A 104 3.55 -2.41 20.17
N LEU A 105 3.71 -1.10 20.40
CA LEU A 105 4.25 -0.20 19.39
C LEU A 105 5.67 -0.66 19.03
N PRO A 106 5.99 -0.80 17.74
CA PRO A 106 7.31 -1.20 17.28
C PRO A 106 8.37 -0.17 17.69
N LYS A 107 9.63 -0.59 17.72
CA LYS A 107 10.78 0.32 17.80
C LYS A 107 11.05 0.93 16.42
N PHE A 108 10.15 1.77 15.95
CA PHE A 108 10.39 2.62 14.78
C PHE A 108 10.32 4.07 15.24
N ASP A 109 11.36 4.85 14.94
CA ASP A 109 11.32 6.29 15.14
C ASP A 109 10.49 6.91 14.01
N PRO A 110 9.30 7.48 14.29
CA PRO A 110 8.46 8.09 13.26
C PRO A 110 9.13 9.30 12.60
N GLY A 111 10.26 9.79 13.13
CA GLY A 111 11.00 10.96 12.67
C GLY A 111 10.33 12.28 13.06
N ASN A 112 9.00 12.27 13.27
CA ASN A 112 8.24 13.37 13.82
C ASN A 112 7.40 12.86 15.01
N PRO A 113 7.66 13.33 16.25
CA PRO A 113 6.98 12.85 17.45
C PRO A 113 5.49 13.22 17.50
N ASN A 114 5.02 14.11 16.62
CA ASN A 114 3.62 14.51 16.54
C ASN A 114 2.80 13.62 15.58
N LEU A 115 3.42 12.67 14.88
CA LEU A 115 2.71 11.70 14.06
C LEU A 115 2.30 10.48 14.89
N SER A 116 1.05 10.06 14.72
CA SER A 116 0.63 8.74 15.17
C SER A 116 1.33 7.68 14.33
N PHE A 117 1.55 6.50 14.91
CA PHE A 117 2.31 5.44 14.27
C PHE A 117 1.82 5.06 12.86
N PRO A 118 0.52 4.84 12.61
CA PRO A 118 0.04 4.49 11.27
C PRO A 118 0.27 5.61 10.25
N VAL A 119 0.06 6.87 10.65
CA VAL A 119 0.26 8.04 9.78
C VAL A 119 1.75 8.23 9.48
N ALA A 120 2.62 8.01 10.46
CA ALA A 120 4.07 8.06 10.27
C ALA A 120 4.55 7.06 9.23
N LEU A 121 4.02 5.83 9.23
CA LEU A 121 4.39 4.81 8.24
C LEU A 121 3.97 5.25 6.82
N VAL A 122 2.71 5.65 6.63
CA VAL A 122 2.21 6.10 5.33
C VAL A 122 2.98 7.32 4.83
N TRP A 123 3.26 8.29 5.72
CA TRP A 123 4.09 9.44 5.39
C TRP A 123 5.51 9.03 4.99
N ASN A 124 6.16 8.15 5.74
CA ASN A 124 7.55 7.77 5.45
C ASN A 124 7.71 7.01 4.13
N ILE A 125 6.68 6.31 3.63
CA ILE A 125 6.68 5.78 2.26
C ILE A 125 6.85 6.89 1.21
N THR A 126 6.23 8.05 1.41
CA THR A 126 6.43 9.22 0.52
C THR A 126 7.86 9.78 0.59
N GLN A 127 8.53 9.57 1.72
CA GLN A 127 9.88 10.07 2.00
C GLN A 127 10.98 9.08 1.63
N LEU A 128 10.64 7.86 1.19
CA LEU A 128 11.63 6.87 0.77
C LEU A 128 12.49 7.41 -0.38
N PRO A 129 13.83 7.24 -0.34
CA PRO A 129 14.72 7.69 -1.41
C PRO A 129 14.56 6.88 -2.70
N GLN A 130 14.03 5.65 -2.61
CA GLN A 130 13.73 4.79 -3.75
C GLN A 130 12.41 5.19 -4.43
N ALA A 131 12.28 4.84 -5.71
CA ALA A 131 10.99 4.89 -6.40
C ALA A 131 10.08 3.79 -5.83
N THR A 132 8.80 4.09 -5.59
CA THR A 132 7.85 3.13 -5.02
C THR A 132 6.70 2.83 -5.98
N ILE A 133 6.40 1.56 -6.17
CA ILE A 133 5.32 1.08 -7.05
C ILE A 133 4.38 0.18 -6.23
N ALA A 134 3.09 0.46 -6.26
CA ALA A 134 2.06 -0.44 -5.74
C ALA A 134 1.43 -1.26 -6.87
N VAL A 135 1.40 -2.59 -6.70
CA VAL A 135 0.74 -3.55 -7.58
C VAL A 135 -0.54 -4.04 -6.91
N ILE A 136 -1.69 -3.64 -7.45
CA ILE A 136 -3.00 -3.83 -6.82
C ILE A 136 -3.81 -4.91 -7.55
N GLU A 137 -4.08 -6.01 -6.84
CA GLU A 137 -4.87 -7.13 -7.35
C GLU A 137 -6.05 -7.51 -6.43
N GLY A 138 -6.20 -6.78 -5.32
CA GLY A 138 -7.28 -6.94 -4.36
C GLY A 138 -7.76 -5.59 -3.83
N ARG A 139 -8.84 -5.62 -3.04
CA ARG A 139 -9.50 -4.46 -2.43
C ARG A 139 -8.52 -3.64 -1.60
N VAL A 140 -8.64 -2.33 -1.71
CA VAL A 140 -7.78 -1.39 -1.02
C VAL A 140 -8.60 -0.20 -0.52
N ARG A 141 -8.81 -0.13 0.80
CA ARG A 141 -9.67 0.90 1.40
C ARG A 141 -9.07 1.54 2.65
N GLY A 142 -9.58 2.73 2.99
CA GLY A 142 -9.13 3.52 4.13
C GLY A 142 -7.61 3.72 4.12
N ILE A 143 -6.94 3.41 5.24
CA ILE A 143 -5.47 3.49 5.34
C ILE A 143 -4.73 2.65 4.28
N GLY A 144 -5.35 1.57 3.77
CA GLY A 144 -4.82 0.81 2.65
C GLY A 144 -4.75 1.64 1.37
N ASN A 145 -5.80 2.42 1.10
CA ASN A 145 -5.81 3.38 0.00
C ASN A 145 -4.79 4.51 0.25
N GLU A 146 -4.69 5.00 1.48
CA GLU A 146 -3.69 6.00 1.85
C GLU A 146 -2.25 5.49 1.66
N PHE A 147 -1.98 4.20 1.95
CA PHE A 147 -0.70 3.54 1.71
C PHE A 147 -0.36 3.45 0.22
N ILE A 148 -1.27 3.00 -0.65
CA ILE A 148 -0.93 2.94 -2.07
C ILE A 148 -0.78 4.35 -2.67
N MET A 149 -1.50 5.34 -2.15
CA MET A 149 -1.37 6.74 -2.58
C MET A 149 -0.07 7.39 -2.09
N SER A 150 0.56 6.86 -1.04
CA SER A 150 1.91 7.29 -0.64
C SER A 150 3.01 6.71 -1.54
N CYS A 151 2.71 5.66 -2.31
CA CYS A 151 3.59 5.19 -3.38
C CYS A 151 3.64 6.18 -4.55
N ASP A 152 4.75 6.21 -5.28
CA ASP A 152 4.96 7.11 -6.41
C ASP A 152 4.10 6.71 -7.63
N MET A 153 3.86 5.41 -7.81
CA MET A 153 3.10 4.85 -8.92
C MET A 153 2.19 3.71 -8.45
N ARG A 154 1.02 3.57 -9.07
CA ARG A 154 0.01 2.55 -8.77
C ARG A 154 -0.48 1.91 -10.05
N PHE A 155 -0.43 0.59 -10.11
CA PHE A 155 -0.91 -0.20 -11.25
C PHE A 155 -1.80 -1.32 -10.75
N ALA A 156 -2.89 -1.59 -11.46
CA ALA A 156 -3.87 -2.58 -11.00
C ALA A 156 -4.29 -3.55 -12.09
N SER A 157 -4.75 -4.74 -11.71
CA SER A 157 -5.48 -5.61 -12.62
C SER A 157 -6.94 -5.17 -12.69
N LYS A 158 -7.63 -5.48 -13.78
CA LYS A 158 -9.09 -5.30 -13.92
C LYS A 158 -9.88 -6.45 -13.26
N SER A 159 -9.24 -7.17 -12.34
CA SER A 159 -9.91 -8.21 -11.55
C SER A 159 -11.12 -7.61 -10.83
N PRO A 160 -12.26 -8.33 -10.77
CA PRO A 160 -13.41 -7.91 -9.95
C PRO A 160 -13.10 -7.74 -8.46
N SER A 161 -11.99 -8.32 -7.98
CA SER A 161 -11.53 -8.11 -6.61
C SER A 161 -10.82 -6.78 -6.40
N VAL A 162 -10.59 -5.95 -7.43
CA VAL A 162 -9.92 -4.66 -7.29
C VAL A 162 -10.95 -3.55 -7.14
N GLU A 163 -10.98 -3.00 -5.93
CA GLU A 163 -11.81 -1.84 -5.59
C GLU A 163 -11.01 -0.86 -4.74
N PHE A 164 -11.17 0.42 -5.03
CA PHE A 164 -10.55 1.53 -4.30
C PHE A 164 -11.63 2.33 -3.58
N ALA A 165 -11.44 2.58 -2.28
CA ALA A 165 -12.38 3.39 -1.51
C ALA A 165 -11.74 4.15 -0.35
N GLN A 166 -12.38 5.26 0.05
CA GLN A 166 -12.17 5.90 1.35
C GLN A 166 -13.45 5.75 2.17
N ILE A 167 -13.38 4.91 3.19
CA ILE A 167 -14.56 4.43 3.94
C ILE A 167 -14.84 5.23 5.21
N GLU A 168 -13.91 6.11 5.57
CA GLU A 168 -13.87 6.79 6.87
C GLU A 168 -15.10 7.66 7.10
N THR A 169 -15.58 8.36 6.06
CA THR A 169 -16.75 9.25 6.19
C THR A 169 -18.01 8.48 6.53
N SER A 170 -18.23 7.29 5.95
CA SER A 170 -19.35 6.42 6.35
C SER A 170 -19.24 5.93 7.80
N LEU A 171 -18.04 5.93 8.37
CA LEU A 171 -17.75 5.51 9.75
C LEU A 171 -17.64 6.70 10.72
N GLY A 172 -18.11 7.88 10.31
CA GLY A 172 -18.13 9.09 11.14
C GLY A 172 -16.75 9.72 11.34
N ARG A 173 -15.82 9.51 10.40
CA ARG A 173 -14.42 9.97 10.47
C ARG A 173 -14.01 10.75 9.21
N THR A 174 -12.87 11.41 9.30
CA THR A 174 -12.14 11.89 8.12
C THR A 174 -11.04 10.88 7.73
N THR A 175 -10.32 11.08 6.64
CA THR A 175 -9.14 10.27 6.29
C THR A 175 -7.97 10.62 7.22
N GLY A 176 -7.28 9.64 7.80
CA GLY A 176 -6.30 9.86 8.88
C GLY A 176 -4.87 10.16 8.43
N ALA A 177 -4.44 9.58 7.30
CA ALA A 177 -3.09 9.73 6.74
C ALA A 177 -3.05 10.59 5.46
N GLY A 178 -4.03 11.49 5.31
CA GLY A 178 -4.06 12.49 4.23
C GLY A 178 -4.75 12.04 2.94
N GLY A 179 -5.46 10.92 2.97
CA GLY A 179 -6.03 10.31 1.78
C GLY A 179 -6.92 11.22 0.94
N ALA A 180 -7.80 11.99 1.58
CA ALA A 180 -8.64 12.96 0.88
C ALA A 180 -7.81 14.09 0.23
N MET A 181 -6.71 14.50 0.85
CA MET A 181 -5.84 15.55 0.34
C MET A 181 -5.04 15.08 -0.87
N TYR A 182 -4.54 13.84 -0.83
CA TYR A 182 -3.85 13.24 -1.99
C TYR A 182 -4.82 13.10 -3.18
N LEU A 183 -6.04 12.59 -2.94
CA LEU A 183 -7.05 12.48 -3.99
C LEU A 183 -7.44 13.84 -4.58
N ALA A 184 -7.54 14.88 -3.76
CA ALA A 184 -7.86 16.23 -4.25
C ALA A 184 -6.86 16.73 -5.29
N HIS A 185 -5.59 16.36 -5.15
CA HIS A 185 -4.53 16.67 -6.11
C HIS A 185 -4.58 15.74 -7.34
N GLU A 186 -4.86 14.45 -7.16
CA GLU A 186 -4.78 13.45 -8.24
C GLU A 186 -6.02 13.40 -9.14
N ILE A 187 -7.22 13.36 -8.56
CA ILE A 187 -8.49 13.20 -9.29
C ILE A 187 -9.32 14.48 -9.36
N GLY A 188 -8.85 15.54 -8.69
CA GLY A 188 -9.49 16.84 -8.63
C GLY A 188 -10.62 16.93 -7.60
N ARG A 189 -10.80 18.14 -7.06
CA ARG A 189 -11.72 18.46 -5.93
C ARG A 189 -13.12 17.84 -6.06
N GLY A 190 -13.76 17.96 -7.23
CA GLY A 190 -15.14 17.50 -7.42
C GLY A 190 -15.28 15.99 -7.24
N ARG A 191 -14.42 15.20 -7.89
CA ARG A 191 -14.41 13.74 -7.77
C ARG A 191 -13.98 13.30 -6.39
N THR A 192 -13.04 14.01 -5.75
CA THR A 192 -12.69 13.71 -4.36
C THR A 192 -13.88 13.82 -3.44
N PHE A 193 -14.69 14.88 -3.54
CA PHE A 193 -15.92 14.97 -2.75
C PHE A 193 -16.90 13.85 -3.05
N GLU A 194 -17.05 13.49 -4.33
CA GLU A 194 -17.90 12.35 -4.74
C GLU A 194 -17.46 11.06 -4.05
N TYR A 195 -16.20 10.64 -4.22
CA TYR A 195 -15.73 9.34 -3.71
C TYR A 195 -15.55 9.31 -2.20
N VAL A 196 -14.99 10.37 -1.61
CA VAL A 196 -14.66 10.39 -0.18
C VAL A 196 -15.90 10.61 0.68
N LEU A 197 -16.80 11.55 0.33
CA LEU A 197 -17.98 11.79 1.15
C LEU A 197 -19.04 10.70 1.02
N SER A 198 -19.17 10.08 -0.16
CA SER A 198 -20.09 8.97 -0.34
C SER A 198 -19.51 7.63 0.09
N SER A 199 -18.19 7.58 0.36
CA SER A 199 -17.44 6.34 0.59
C SER A 199 -17.66 5.26 -0.47
N LYS A 200 -17.94 5.65 -1.72
CA LYS A 200 -18.22 4.68 -2.79
C LYS A 200 -16.93 4.09 -3.35
N ASN A 201 -17.06 2.91 -3.95
CA ASN A 201 -15.94 2.24 -4.61
C ASN A 201 -15.69 2.82 -6.02
N ALA A 202 -14.42 2.75 -6.44
CA ALA A 202 -14.03 2.78 -7.84
C ALA A 202 -13.44 1.43 -8.22
N ASP A 203 -13.86 0.87 -9.36
CA ASP A 203 -13.16 -0.27 -9.97
C ASP A 203 -11.84 0.20 -10.61
N ALA A 204 -10.98 -0.75 -11.02
CA ALA A 204 -9.68 -0.44 -11.62
C ALA A 204 -9.78 0.42 -12.89
N VAL A 205 -10.82 0.20 -13.71
CA VAL A 205 -11.02 0.94 -14.96
C VAL A 205 -11.33 2.40 -14.66
N THR A 206 -12.29 2.64 -13.78
CA THR A 206 -12.71 3.97 -13.33
C THR A 206 -11.57 4.67 -12.62
N ALA A 207 -10.86 3.99 -11.72
CA ALA A 207 -9.72 4.52 -11.00
C ALA A 207 -8.62 5.01 -11.96
N ALA A 208 -8.34 4.27 -13.04
CA ALA A 208 -7.38 4.70 -14.07
C ALA A 208 -7.91 5.89 -14.89
N GLN A 209 -9.19 5.88 -15.27
CA GLN A 209 -9.81 6.95 -16.06
C GLN A 209 -9.82 8.30 -15.33
N ILE A 210 -10.01 8.29 -14.01
CA ILE A 210 -10.10 9.54 -13.23
C ILE A 210 -8.74 10.01 -12.71
N GLY A 211 -7.68 9.21 -12.83
CA GLY A 211 -6.32 9.53 -12.38
C GLY A 211 -5.96 9.07 -10.97
N TRP A 212 -6.76 8.19 -10.35
CA TRP A 212 -6.47 7.64 -9.02
C TRP A 212 -5.28 6.65 -9.09
N ILE A 213 -5.23 5.84 -10.15
CA ILE A 213 -4.10 4.97 -10.46
C ILE A 213 -3.51 5.32 -11.83
N ASN A 214 -2.28 4.90 -12.10
CA ASN A 214 -1.61 5.18 -13.36
C ASN A 214 -2.22 4.39 -14.52
N GLN A 215 -2.50 3.09 -14.32
CA GLN A 215 -3.05 2.23 -15.36
C GLN A 215 -3.68 0.95 -14.79
N ALA A 216 -4.71 0.44 -15.48
CA ALA A 216 -5.31 -0.86 -15.22
C ALA A 216 -5.04 -1.84 -16.39
N PHE A 217 -4.77 -3.10 -16.07
CA PHE A 217 -4.39 -4.15 -17.03
C PHE A 217 -5.43 -5.28 -17.07
N ASP A 218 -5.65 -5.88 -18.24
CA ASP A 218 -6.66 -6.93 -18.40
C ASP A 218 -6.31 -8.20 -17.62
N THR A 219 -5.01 -8.51 -17.51
CA THR A 219 -4.54 -9.70 -16.77
C THR A 219 -3.47 -9.36 -15.73
N SER A 220 -3.37 -10.23 -14.71
CA SER A 220 -2.29 -10.20 -13.73
C SER A 220 -0.91 -10.29 -14.40
N THR A 221 -0.75 -11.19 -15.38
CA THR A 221 0.51 -11.35 -16.11
C THR A 221 0.94 -10.07 -16.81
N GLU A 222 0.03 -9.40 -17.52
CA GLU A 222 0.36 -8.13 -18.20
C GLU A 222 0.74 -7.02 -17.21
N LEU A 223 0.04 -6.94 -16.07
CA LEU A 223 0.36 -6.02 -14.98
C LEU A 223 1.78 -6.25 -14.47
N HIS A 224 2.11 -7.48 -14.09
CA HIS A 224 3.43 -7.84 -13.54
C HIS A 224 4.55 -7.66 -14.59
N ASP A 225 4.31 -8.04 -15.85
CA ASP A 225 5.25 -7.83 -16.95
C ASP A 225 5.56 -6.35 -17.17
N TYR A 226 4.53 -5.50 -17.12
CA TYR A 226 4.70 -4.05 -17.26
C TYR A 226 5.50 -3.47 -16.09
N VAL A 227 5.11 -3.80 -14.85
CA VAL A 227 5.76 -3.30 -13.64
C VAL A 227 7.22 -3.77 -13.58
N GLN A 228 7.51 -5.02 -13.93
CA GLN A 228 8.88 -5.54 -13.97
C GLN A 228 9.74 -4.76 -14.96
N LYS A 229 9.24 -4.48 -16.18
CA LYS A 229 9.97 -3.71 -17.20
C LYS A 229 10.20 -2.27 -16.75
N LEU A 230 9.20 -1.64 -16.12
CA LEU A 230 9.30 -0.28 -15.60
C LEU A 230 10.31 -0.20 -14.44
N ALA A 231 10.19 -1.09 -13.46
CA ALA A 231 11.10 -1.16 -12.32
C ALA A 231 12.54 -1.43 -12.77
N ALA A 232 12.75 -2.39 -13.68
CA ALA A 232 14.06 -2.68 -14.25
C ALA A 232 14.65 -1.46 -14.98
N ARG A 233 13.83 -0.70 -15.73
CA ARG A 233 14.28 0.54 -16.38
C ARG A 233 14.73 1.59 -15.37
N ILE A 234 13.94 1.85 -14.33
CA ILE A 234 14.28 2.85 -13.29
C ILE A 234 15.54 2.43 -12.53
N ALA A 235 15.70 1.14 -12.26
CA ALA A 235 16.87 0.62 -11.55
C ALA A 235 18.21 0.85 -12.26
N LEU A 236 18.20 1.14 -13.57
CA LEU A 236 19.40 1.53 -14.32
C LEU A 236 19.90 2.95 -13.99
N PHE A 237 19.06 3.82 -13.43
CA PHE A 237 19.38 5.23 -13.25
C PHE A 237 20.10 5.51 -11.93
N PRO A 238 21.06 6.46 -11.88
CA PRO A 238 21.73 6.91 -10.65
C PRO A 238 20.75 7.24 -9.50
N ALA A 239 21.01 6.75 -8.28
CA ALA A 239 20.10 6.90 -7.12
C ALA A 239 19.83 8.36 -6.82
N GLN A 240 20.88 9.18 -6.87
CA GLN A 240 20.77 10.63 -6.64
C GLN A 240 19.82 11.31 -7.63
N GLY A 241 19.73 10.82 -8.87
CA GLY A 241 18.77 11.33 -9.84
C GLY A 241 17.33 11.00 -9.47
N ILE A 242 17.09 9.77 -8.99
CA ILE A 242 15.77 9.31 -8.52
C ILE A 242 15.35 10.14 -7.29
N ILE A 243 16.23 10.23 -6.29
CA ILE A 243 16.02 10.96 -5.04
C ILE A 243 15.69 12.44 -5.32
N ALA A 244 16.52 13.11 -6.11
CA ALA A 244 16.32 14.54 -6.40
C ALA A 244 15.02 14.79 -7.19
N THR A 245 14.71 13.92 -8.17
CA THR A 245 13.47 14.02 -8.96
C THR A 245 12.24 13.83 -8.06
N LYS A 246 12.23 12.77 -7.24
CA LYS A 246 11.15 12.47 -6.31
C LYS A 246 10.94 13.61 -5.31
N LYS A 247 12.02 14.15 -4.74
CA LYS A 247 11.95 15.31 -3.84
C LYS A 247 11.30 16.52 -4.50
N GLY A 248 11.65 16.82 -5.75
CA GLY A 248 11.07 17.94 -6.51
C GLY A 248 9.58 17.76 -6.78
N ILE A 249 9.16 16.54 -7.16
CA ILE A 249 7.74 16.22 -7.38
C ILE A 249 6.96 16.35 -6.07
N ASN A 250 7.42 15.71 -4.99
CA ASN A 250 6.71 15.73 -3.71
C ASN A 250 6.60 17.13 -3.10
N ALA A 251 7.59 18.01 -3.35
CA ALA A 251 7.54 19.39 -2.87
C ALA A 251 6.37 20.20 -3.43
N VAL A 252 5.80 19.81 -4.57
CA VAL A 252 4.65 20.49 -5.20
C VAL A 252 3.36 19.70 -5.15
N SER A 253 3.42 18.37 -5.04
CA SER A 253 2.25 17.49 -5.11
C SER A 253 1.74 16.99 -3.75
N ARG A 254 2.50 17.17 -2.66
CA ARG A 254 2.14 16.68 -1.33
C ARG A 254 1.87 17.82 -0.34
N PRO A 255 0.85 17.69 0.52
CA PRO A 255 0.66 18.60 1.64
C PRO A 255 1.89 18.58 2.56
N PRO A 256 2.28 19.73 3.13
CA PRO A 256 3.25 19.76 4.22
C PRO A 256 2.79 18.90 5.39
N ILE A 257 3.74 18.30 6.11
CA ILE A 257 3.43 17.38 7.23
C ILE A 257 2.58 18.03 8.32
N ASP A 258 2.75 19.33 8.59
CA ASP A 258 1.95 20.03 9.60
C ASP A 258 0.48 20.14 9.20
N VAL A 259 0.20 20.30 7.89
CA VAL A 259 -1.16 20.30 7.34
C VAL A 259 -1.78 18.90 7.47
N LEU A 260 -0.99 17.85 7.21
CA LEU A 260 -1.41 16.47 7.40
C LEU A 260 -1.80 16.20 8.86
N ILE A 261 -0.95 16.60 9.81
CA ILE A 261 -1.19 16.42 11.25
C ILE A 261 -2.48 17.16 11.65
N GLN A 262 -2.59 18.43 11.28
CA GLN A 262 -3.67 19.29 11.73
C GLN A 262 -5.03 18.87 11.14
N LEU A 263 -5.10 18.62 9.84
CA LEU A 263 -6.37 18.47 9.13
C LEU A 263 -6.78 17.01 8.88
N ALA A 264 -5.84 16.06 8.93
CA ALA A 264 -6.14 14.63 8.78
C ALA A 264 -6.05 13.91 10.12
N GLN A 265 -4.84 13.77 10.68
CA GLN A 265 -4.60 12.93 11.86
C GLN A 265 -5.38 13.38 13.09
N ASN A 266 -5.30 14.66 13.46
CA ASN A 266 -5.94 15.17 14.68
C ASN A 266 -7.47 15.07 14.58
N ALA A 267 -8.03 15.43 13.42
CA ALA A 267 -9.45 15.31 13.17
C ALA A 267 -9.92 13.84 13.18
N TYR A 268 -9.13 12.92 12.61
CA TYR A 268 -9.40 11.48 12.68
C TYR A 268 -9.43 10.99 14.14
N ALA A 269 -8.43 11.38 14.93
CA ALA A 269 -8.30 10.99 16.33
C ALA A 269 -9.48 11.52 17.16
N GLU A 270 -9.85 12.79 17.00
CA GLU A 270 -10.99 13.41 17.68
C GLU A 270 -12.30 12.68 17.33
N LEU A 271 -12.59 12.52 16.04
CA LEU A 271 -13.83 11.89 15.57
C LEU A 271 -13.95 10.44 16.04
N THR A 272 -12.84 9.70 16.11
CA THR A 272 -12.80 8.32 16.60
C THR A 272 -13.23 8.22 18.08
N GLN A 273 -12.94 9.23 18.90
CA GLN A 273 -13.29 9.23 20.33
C GLN A 273 -14.72 9.72 20.62
N THR A 274 -15.42 10.29 19.64
CA THR A 274 -16.81 10.69 19.80
C THR A 274 -17.71 9.48 20.09
N PRO A 275 -18.87 9.67 20.77
CA PRO A 275 -19.84 8.58 20.96
C PRO A 275 -20.22 7.88 19.64
N ILE A 276 -20.52 8.67 18.59
CA ILE A 276 -20.87 8.14 17.26
C ILE A 276 -19.71 7.35 16.66
N GLY A 277 -18.47 7.85 16.73
CA GLY A 277 -17.30 7.14 16.22
C GLY A 277 -17.08 5.79 16.90
N ARG A 278 -17.25 5.72 18.23
CA ARG A 278 -17.12 4.46 18.99
C ARG A 278 -18.25 3.49 18.69
N ASP A 279 -19.48 3.97 18.58
CA ASP A 279 -20.63 3.14 18.23
C ASP A 279 -20.48 2.55 16.82
N LEU A 280 -20.01 3.35 15.86
CA LEU A 280 -19.73 2.89 14.50
C LEU A 280 -18.56 1.90 14.45
N THR A 281 -17.51 2.02 15.28
CA THR A 281 -16.48 0.97 15.41
C THR A 281 -17.07 -0.35 15.90
N ASN A 282 -17.83 -0.33 16.99
CA ASN A 282 -18.44 -1.54 17.54
C ASN A 282 -19.42 -2.18 16.56
N LYS A 283 -20.14 -1.35 15.81
CA LYS A 283 -21.05 -1.78 14.74
C LYS A 283 -20.30 -2.42 13.59
N TRP A 284 -19.22 -1.79 13.11
CA TRP A 284 -18.31 -2.35 12.10
C TRP A 284 -17.79 -3.73 12.50
N LEU A 285 -17.27 -3.85 13.72
CA LEU A 285 -16.76 -5.10 14.27
C LEU A 285 -17.85 -6.18 14.31
N ARG A 286 -19.10 -5.83 14.63
CA ARG A 286 -20.20 -6.79 14.62
C ARG A 286 -20.55 -7.27 13.21
N VAL A 287 -20.75 -6.36 12.26
CA VAL A 287 -21.23 -6.71 10.90
C VAL A 287 -20.15 -7.40 10.05
N THR A 288 -18.88 -7.14 10.32
CA THR A 288 -17.74 -7.83 9.68
C THR A 288 -17.39 -9.15 10.37
N ASN A 289 -18.13 -9.54 11.41
CA ASN A 289 -17.83 -10.68 12.27
C ASN A 289 -16.36 -10.62 12.77
N ASN A 290 -16.05 -9.52 13.43
CA ASN A 290 -14.72 -9.14 13.92
C ASN A 290 -13.65 -9.16 12.83
N GLN A 291 -13.92 -8.44 11.72
CA GLN A 291 -12.98 -8.28 10.59
C GLN A 291 -12.54 -9.62 9.98
N SER A 292 -13.49 -10.55 9.87
CA SER A 292 -13.31 -11.83 9.18
C SER A 292 -13.62 -11.69 7.69
N LEU A 293 -13.23 -12.68 6.89
CA LEU A 293 -13.65 -12.76 5.50
C LEU A 293 -15.19 -12.88 5.42
N SER A 294 -15.84 -11.77 5.10
CA SER A 294 -17.31 -11.61 5.17
C SER A 294 -17.83 -10.88 3.93
N ALA A 295 -19.16 -10.94 3.72
CA ALA A 295 -19.80 -10.22 2.61
C ALA A 295 -19.57 -8.71 2.70
N VAL A 296 -19.63 -8.13 3.91
CA VAL A 296 -19.37 -6.70 4.15
C VAL A 296 -17.95 -6.33 3.76
N GLU A 297 -16.94 -7.13 4.14
CA GLU A 297 -15.55 -6.87 3.73
C GLU A 297 -15.35 -7.01 2.21
N LEU A 298 -16.08 -7.90 1.56
CA LEU A 298 -15.96 -8.12 0.12
C LEU A 298 -16.76 -7.11 -0.72
N ASN A 299 -17.87 -6.59 -0.22
CA ASN A 299 -18.84 -5.81 -1.01
C ASN A 299 -19.20 -4.45 -0.36
N TYR A 300 -18.38 -3.96 0.58
CA TYR A 300 -18.55 -2.64 1.16
C TYR A 300 -18.77 -1.60 0.05
N GLY A 301 -19.88 -0.86 0.06
CA GLY A 301 -20.19 0.15 -0.96
C GLY A 301 -21.42 -0.15 -1.83
N ASP A 302 -21.85 -1.41 -1.95
CA ASP A 302 -22.85 -1.85 -2.96
C ASP A 302 -24.33 -1.70 -2.55
N GLY A 303 -24.63 -0.86 -1.54
CA GLY A 303 -25.97 -0.27 -1.39
C GLY A 303 -26.95 -0.92 -0.40
N GLU A 304 -26.65 -2.09 0.18
CA GLU A 304 -27.45 -2.63 1.32
C GLU A 304 -26.63 -2.71 2.63
N ASP A 305 -25.33 -3.04 2.56
CA ASP A 305 -24.46 -3.18 3.74
C ASP A 305 -24.14 -1.85 4.44
N ILE A 306 -24.09 -0.73 3.69
CA ILE A 306 -23.93 0.61 4.27
C ILE A 306 -25.19 1.04 5.00
N ILE A 307 -26.38 0.63 4.54
CA ILE A 307 -27.65 0.97 5.20
C ILE A 307 -27.71 0.31 6.58
N GLU A 308 -27.22 -0.93 6.71
CA GLU A 308 -27.08 -1.56 8.02
C GLU A 308 -26.05 -0.89 8.92
N LEU A 309 -25.04 -0.18 8.38
CA LEU A 309 -24.01 0.57 9.11
C LEU A 309 -24.43 1.98 9.52
N LEU A 310 -25.32 2.65 8.78
CA LEU A 310 -25.81 3.99 9.11
C LEU A 310 -26.70 3.98 10.37
N PRO A 311 -26.68 5.05 11.19
CA PRO A 311 -27.48 5.15 12.41
C PRO A 311 -28.99 5.11 12.17
#